data_AF-A0A914CFT3-F1
#
_entry.id   AF-A0A914CFT3-F1
#
_cell.length_a   1.000
_cell.length_b   1.000
_cell.length_c   1.000
_cell.angle_alpha   90.00
_cell.angle_beta   90.00
_cell.angle_gamma   90.00
#
_symmetry.space_group_name_H-M   'P 1'
#
loop_
_entity.id
_entity.type
_entity.pdbx_description
1 polymer ?
#
loop_
_entity_poly.entity_id
_entity_poly.type
_entity_poly.pdbx_seq_one_letter_code
_entity_poly.pdbx_strand_id
1 'polypeptide(L)'
;MSSDKSGGLSAPPVPPPKTSGAATGGAGQQLSATANQFVDKIDPFAKRGNSRRRRRLVNSSRYHTENEPDLVQLPLLKDTPYQEQTPLAVQKLQQCQKIFDFYDPVAQLKSKEIKRAALNELIDYVTATKGAIVEPIYPEVIRMVSKNIFRVLPPSDNSEFDPEEDEPTLEVSWPHLQLVYEFFLRFLESPDFQATIGKKYIDQRFVLNLLDLFDSEDPRERDFLKTILHRIYGKFLGLRAFIRKQINNMFLSFVFETDSFNGVGELLEILGSIINGFALPLKQEHKVFLVRVLLPLHKPRCLSLYHAQLAYCVVQFIEKDSSLTPQVFDALLKFWPRTCSSKEVMFLGEVEEILDIIEPEQFKKIIDPLFRQLAKCVSSPHFQVAERALYFWNNEYILSLIEESSAHIMPIMFPALYRISKEHWNQTIVALVYNVLKTFMEMNGKLFDELTANYKLERQKEKKKEKEREELWKRLGSLELNPQDTSNPPHILTDTPMTSFISPRERKDILAAPTNAGTNATSATATNSTSSTSGEKSPGSGKKTSSSSASNQPVAAAGETTKK
;
A
#
# COMPACT_ATOMS: atom_id res chain seq x y z
N MET A 1 38.88 67.81 28.26
CA MET A 1 38.64 68.19 26.86
C MET A 1 38.48 66.89 26.06
N SER A 2 37.26 66.72 25.54
CA SER A 2 36.60 65.58 24.88
C SER A 2 37.43 64.93 23.76
N SER A 3 37.68 63.62 23.70
CA SER A 3 36.84 62.40 23.52
C SER A 3 36.59 61.98 22.06
N ASP A 4 36.70 60.66 21.87
CA ASP A 4 37.19 59.93 20.70
C ASP A 4 36.07 59.10 20.02
N LYS A 5 36.27 58.83 18.73
CA LYS A 5 35.66 57.87 17.77
C LYS A 5 34.45 57.00 18.12
N SER A 6 33.47 56.96 17.20
CA SER A 6 32.82 55.72 16.70
C SER A 6 32.10 55.96 15.35
N GLY A 7 32.48 55.23 14.30
CA GLY A 7 31.82 55.24 12.98
C GLY A 7 31.06 53.94 12.72
N GLY A 8 29.76 54.03 12.46
CA GLY A 8 28.90 52.94 11.99
C GLY A 8 28.52 53.15 10.51
N LEU A 9 28.45 52.05 9.76
CA LEU A 9 27.99 52.02 8.36
C LEU A 9 26.64 51.29 8.30
N SER A 10 25.64 51.99 7.78
CA SER A 10 24.25 51.59 7.58
C SER A 10 24.00 50.99 6.18
N ALA A 11 23.00 50.12 6.10
CA ALA A 11 22.56 49.38 4.91
C ALA A 11 21.86 50.25 3.83
N PRO A 12 21.80 49.80 2.56
CA PRO A 12 21.09 50.51 1.49
C PRO A 12 19.58 50.17 1.45
N PRO A 13 18.72 51.07 0.92
CA PRO A 13 17.25 50.97 1.00
C PRO A 13 16.59 50.20 -0.17
N VAL A 14 15.44 49.58 0.12
CA VAL A 14 14.53 48.88 -0.80
C VAL A 14 13.49 49.85 -1.39
N PRO A 15 13.17 49.81 -2.70
CA PRO A 15 12.12 50.64 -3.27
C PRO A 15 10.70 50.02 -3.14
N PRO A 16 9.63 50.85 -3.02
CA PRO A 16 8.26 50.40 -2.79
C PRO A 16 7.49 49.97 -4.07
N PRO A 17 6.37 49.23 -3.92
CA PRO A 17 5.60 48.71 -5.05
C PRO A 17 4.72 49.79 -5.70
N LYS A 18 4.63 49.75 -7.03
CA LYS A 18 3.72 50.59 -7.80
C LYS A 18 2.33 49.96 -7.83
N THR A 19 1.35 50.70 -7.31
CA THR A 19 -0.08 50.48 -7.50
C THR A 19 -0.58 51.40 -8.63
N SER A 20 -1.47 50.86 -9.46
CA SER A 20 -2.36 51.63 -10.35
C SER A 20 -3.77 51.04 -10.19
N GLY A 21 -4.69 51.84 -9.65
CA GLY A 21 -6.10 51.50 -9.37
C GLY A 21 -7.00 51.45 -10.62
N ALA A 22 -8.12 50.72 -10.53
CA ALA A 22 -9.50 51.21 -10.32
C ALA A 22 -10.22 51.49 -11.67
N ALA A 23 -11.50 51.19 -11.91
CA ALA A 23 -12.70 51.31 -11.08
C ALA A 23 -13.86 50.45 -11.69
N THR A 24 -14.65 49.73 -10.89
CA THR A 24 -16.05 50.02 -10.44
C THR A 24 -17.20 49.49 -11.32
N GLY A 25 -18.18 48.85 -10.65
CA GLY A 25 -19.57 48.78 -11.09
C GLY A 25 -20.28 47.47 -10.74
N GLY A 26 -20.96 47.41 -9.58
CA GLY A 26 -21.78 46.26 -9.17
C GLY A 26 -23.26 46.40 -9.49
N ALA A 27 -23.99 45.29 -9.41
CA ALA A 27 -25.36 45.11 -8.89
C ALA A 27 -25.89 43.74 -9.38
N GLY A 28 -26.52 42.99 -8.48
CA GLY A 28 -26.86 41.57 -8.70
C GLY A 28 -28.17 41.30 -9.43
N GLN A 29 -28.41 40.01 -9.70
CA GLN A 29 -29.74 39.40 -9.78
C GLN A 29 -29.64 37.87 -9.82
N GLN A 30 -30.69 37.25 -9.28
CA GLN A 30 -31.00 35.80 -9.24
C GLN A 30 -31.20 35.18 -10.64
N LEU A 31 -31.47 33.86 -10.63
CA LEU A 31 -32.01 32.96 -11.69
C LEU A 31 -30.91 32.10 -12.35
N SER A 32 -31.10 30.85 -12.77
CA SER A 32 -32.12 29.82 -12.65
C SER A 32 -31.54 28.58 -13.38
N ALA A 33 -32.02 27.39 -13.01
CA ALA A 33 -31.80 26.12 -13.69
C ALA A 33 -31.99 26.19 -15.22
N THR A 34 -31.08 25.58 -16.00
CA THR A 34 -31.32 24.63 -17.12
C THR A 34 -30.02 24.37 -17.89
N ALA A 35 -29.56 23.12 -17.93
CA ALA A 35 -28.62 22.64 -18.96
C ALA A 35 -28.74 21.12 -19.11
N ASN A 36 -29.88 20.67 -19.65
CA ASN A 36 -29.97 19.40 -20.35
C ASN A 36 -29.70 19.66 -21.84
N GLN A 37 -29.10 18.67 -22.51
CA GLN A 37 -28.84 18.54 -23.96
C GLN A 37 -27.50 19.11 -24.47
N PHE A 38 -26.46 18.28 -24.42
CA PHE A 38 -25.45 18.23 -25.46
C PHE A 38 -25.42 16.81 -26.02
N VAL A 39 -25.93 16.66 -27.25
CA VAL A 39 -25.93 15.42 -28.02
C VAL A 39 -24.66 15.43 -28.85
N ASP A 40 -23.73 14.52 -28.55
CA ASP A 40 -22.49 14.38 -29.31
C ASP A 40 -22.81 13.94 -30.75
N LYS A 41 -22.47 14.82 -31.70
CA LYS A 41 -22.44 14.52 -33.13
C LYS A 41 -21.15 13.77 -33.43
N ILE A 42 -21.26 12.47 -33.66
CA ILE A 42 -20.18 11.62 -34.17
C ILE A 42 -19.86 12.05 -35.62
N ASP A 43 -18.65 12.56 -35.85
CA ASP A 43 -18.12 12.90 -37.17
C ASP A 43 -17.75 11.60 -37.95
N PRO A 44 -18.33 11.34 -39.15
CA PRO A 44 -18.12 10.09 -39.87
C PRO A 44 -16.75 9.94 -40.57
N PHE A 45 -15.83 10.90 -40.48
CA PHE A 45 -14.61 10.91 -41.32
C PHE A 45 -13.26 11.05 -40.61
N ALA A 46 -13.18 10.92 -39.28
CA ALA A 46 -11.89 10.89 -38.58
C ALA A 46 -11.15 9.54 -38.80
N LYS A 47 -10.40 9.41 -39.89
CA LYS A 47 -9.41 8.33 -40.11
C LYS A 47 -8.01 8.77 -39.72
N ARG A 48 -7.47 8.17 -38.65
CA ARG A 48 -6.05 7.86 -38.32
C ARG A 48 -6.10 7.14 -36.96
N GLY A 49 -5.49 5.99 -36.70
CA GLY A 49 -4.49 5.20 -37.38
C GLY A 49 -3.73 4.42 -36.32
N ASN A 50 -4.23 3.23 -35.95
CA ASN A 50 -3.47 2.08 -35.44
C ASN A 50 -4.45 0.92 -35.23
N SER A 51 -4.66 0.14 -36.29
CA SER A 51 -5.42 -1.12 -36.20
C SER A 51 -4.54 -2.18 -35.54
N ARG A 52 -4.43 -2.14 -34.21
CA ARG A 52 -4.31 -3.40 -33.47
C ARG A 52 -5.66 -4.08 -33.65
N ARG A 53 -5.68 -5.20 -34.38
CA ARG A 53 -6.82 -6.12 -34.43
C ARG A 53 -7.38 -6.25 -33.01
N ARG A 54 -8.50 -5.61 -32.70
CA ARG A 54 -9.35 -5.99 -31.56
C ARG A 54 -9.68 -7.45 -31.83
N ARG A 55 -8.94 -8.38 -31.19
CA ARG A 55 -9.39 -9.76 -31.11
C ARG A 55 -10.77 -9.70 -30.49
N ARG A 56 -11.75 -10.35 -31.11
CA ARG A 56 -13.08 -10.53 -30.53
C ARG A 56 -12.86 -10.96 -29.08
N LEU A 57 -13.31 -10.13 -28.13
CA LEU A 57 -13.39 -10.53 -26.74
C LEU A 57 -14.10 -11.88 -26.73
N VAL A 58 -13.44 -12.87 -26.14
CA VAL A 58 -13.93 -14.24 -26.11
C VAL A 58 -15.34 -14.19 -25.55
N ASN A 59 -16.32 -14.58 -26.39
CA ASN A 59 -17.71 -14.72 -26.02
C ASN A 59 -17.72 -15.54 -24.72
N SER A 60 -18.11 -14.92 -23.60
CA SER A 60 -18.27 -15.69 -22.38
C SER A 60 -19.30 -16.78 -22.68
N SER A 61 -19.03 -18.03 -22.32
CA SER A 61 -19.98 -19.16 -22.45
C SER A 61 -21.26 -18.96 -21.63
N ARG A 62 -21.37 -17.82 -20.94
CA ARG A 62 -22.49 -17.32 -20.15
C ARG A 62 -23.64 -16.79 -21.01
N TYR A 63 -23.35 -16.35 -22.23
CA TYR A 63 -24.37 -15.91 -23.18
C TYR A 63 -24.89 -17.14 -23.92
N HIS A 64 -25.96 -17.73 -23.40
CA HIS A 64 -26.63 -18.84 -24.08
C HIS A 64 -27.16 -18.35 -25.44
N THR A 65 -26.68 -19.00 -26.49
CA THR A 65 -27.01 -18.73 -27.88
C THR A 65 -28.44 -19.14 -28.22
N GLU A 66 -29.24 -18.14 -28.59
CA GLU A 66 -30.27 -18.12 -29.66
C GLU A 66 -31.58 -18.92 -29.57
N ASN A 67 -31.87 -19.73 -28.56
CA ASN A 67 -33.14 -20.51 -28.53
C ASN A 67 -34.05 -20.33 -27.31
N GLU A 68 -33.80 -19.34 -26.45
CA GLU A 68 -34.73 -19.06 -25.34
C GLU A 68 -35.81 -18.03 -25.72
N PRO A 69 -37.08 -18.29 -25.41
CA PRO A 69 -38.20 -17.40 -25.75
C PRO A 69 -37.95 -15.98 -25.25
N ASP A 70 -38.40 -15.00 -26.05
CA ASP A 70 -38.34 -13.59 -25.69
C ASP A 70 -39.07 -13.32 -24.37
N LEU A 71 -38.59 -12.31 -23.64
CA LEU A 71 -39.21 -11.93 -22.39
C LEU A 71 -40.62 -11.41 -22.64
N VAL A 72 -41.60 -11.95 -21.91
CA VAL A 72 -42.99 -11.47 -21.94
C VAL A 72 -43.14 -10.35 -20.92
N GLN A 73 -43.73 -9.22 -21.30
CA GLN A 73 -43.98 -8.12 -20.37
C GLN A 73 -45.08 -8.53 -19.37
N LEU A 74 -44.69 -8.71 -18.10
CA LEU A 74 -45.61 -9.03 -17.01
C LEU A 74 -46.38 -7.78 -16.54
N PRO A 75 -47.59 -7.94 -15.94
CA PRO A 75 -48.35 -6.83 -15.36
C PRO A 75 -47.57 -5.99 -14.34
N LEU A 76 -48.02 -4.76 -14.11
CA LEU A 76 -47.44 -3.86 -13.11
C LEU A 76 -47.88 -4.27 -11.69
N LEU A 77 -46.92 -4.31 -10.76
CA LEU A 77 -47.10 -4.61 -9.34
C LEU A 77 -48.03 -3.59 -8.66
N LYS A 78 -47.96 -2.32 -9.08
CA LYS A 78 -48.81 -1.24 -8.54
C LYS A 78 -50.29 -1.44 -8.89
N ASP A 79 -50.59 -2.10 -10.01
CA ASP A 79 -51.94 -2.32 -10.50
C ASP A 79 -52.52 -3.67 -10.07
N THR A 80 -51.71 -4.48 -9.37
CA THR A 80 -52.06 -5.85 -8.96
C THR A 80 -52.54 -5.87 -7.50
N PRO A 81 -53.59 -6.63 -7.14
CA PRO A 81 -54.05 -6.78 -5.76
C PRO A 81 -52.93 -7.27 -4.82
N TYR A 82 -52.93 -6.81 -3.56
CA TYR A 82 -51.88 -7.12 -2.57
C TYR A 82 -51.57 -8.62 -2.42
N GLN A 83 -52.59 -9.49 -2.54
CA GLN A 83 -52.42 -10.95 -2.45
C GLN A 83 -51.62 -11.56 -3.62
N GLU A 84 -51.68 -10.93 -4.80
CA GLU A 84 -51.02 -11.38 -6.03
C GLU A 84 -49.66 -10.68 -6.26
N GLN A 85 -49.35 -9.62 -5.50
CA GLN A 85 -48.09 -8.89 -5.63
C GLN A 85 -46.86 -9.76 -5.34
N THR A 86 -46.87 -10.54 -4.25
CA THR A 86 -45.77 -11.43 -3.90
C THR A 86 -45.48 -12.50 -4.98
N PRO A 87 -46.47 -13.29 -5.44
CA PRO A 87 -46.21 -14.27 -6.51
C PRO A 87 -45.80 -13.60 -7.83
N LEU A 88 -46.34 -12.42 -8.17
CA LEU A 88 -45.92 -11.66 -9.34
C LEU A 88 -44.47 -11.16 -9.21
N ALA A 89 -44.07 -10.70 -8.03
CA ALA A 89 -42.69 -10.30 -7.76
C ALA A 89 -41.72 -11.49 -7.92
N VAL A 90 -42.11 -12.69 -7.47
CA VAL A 90 -41.35 -13.93 -7.70
C VAL A 90 -41.20 -14.21 -9.20
N GLN A 91 -42.27 -14.10 -9.99
CA GLN A 91 -42.20 -14.30 -11.44
C GLN A 91 -41.28 -13.28 -12.11
N LYS A 92 -41.35 -12.00 -11.73
CA LYS A 92 -40.44 -10.96 -12.24
C LYS A 92 -38.98 -11.25 -11.85
N LEU A 93 -38.72 -11.69 -10.61
CA LEU A 93 -37.37 -12.08 -10.17
C LEU A 93 -36.81 -13.25 -10.98
N GLN A 94 -37.64 -14.25 -11.29
CA GLN A 94 -37.28 -15.37 -12.16
C GLN A 94 -36.98 -14.90 -13.58
N GLN A 95 -37.78 -13.98 -14.12
CA GLN A 95 -37.56 -13.39 -15.44
C GLN A 95 -36.24 -12.62 -15.52
N CYS A 96 -35.88 -11.88 -14.47
CA CYS A 96 -34.63 -11.13 -14.36
C CYS A 96 -33.37 -12.02 -14.25
N GLN A 97 -33.52 -13.34 -14.11
CA GLN A 97 -32.39 -14.28 -14.15
C GLN A 97 -31.81 -14.47 -15.57
N LYS A 98 -32.55 -14.11 -16.63
CA LYS A 98 -32.07 -14.19 -18.01
C LYS A 98 -30.94 -13.19 -18.24
N ILE A 99 -29.79 -13.66 -18.73
CA ILE A 99 -28.61 -12.84 -19.03
C ILE A 99 -28.65 -12.43 -20.50
N PHE A 100 -28.33 -11.18 -20.79
CA PHE A 100 -28.28 -10.63 -22.13
C PHE A 100 -26.84 -10.29 -22.51
N ASP A 101 -26.48 -10.49 -23.77
CA ASP A 101 -25.22 -10.02 -24.33
C ASP A 101 -25.34 -8.53 -24.69
N PHE A 102 -24.46 -7.70 -24.14
CA PHE A 102 -24.40 -6.26 -24.39
C PHE A 102 -23.29 -5.86 -25.38
N TYR A 103 -22.45 -6.81 -25.82
CA TYR A 103 -21.49 -6.55 -26.91
C TYR A 103 -22.18 -6.35 -28.26
N ASP A 104 -23.37 -6.95 -28.45
CA ASP A 104 -24.32 -6.56 -29.49
C ASP A 104 -25.42 -5.66 -28.88
N PRO A 105 -25.37 -4.34 -29.06
CA PRO A 105 -26.35 -3.42 -28.49
C PRO A 105 -27.74 -3.55 -29.12
N VAL A 106 -27.85 -4.07 -30.35
CA VAL A 106 -29.11 -4.13 -31.10
C VAL A 106 -29.86 -5.44 -30.86
N ALA A 107 -29.13 -6.52 -30.56
CA ALA A 107 -29.72 -7.80 -30.22
C ALA A 107 -30.67 -7.70 -29.00
N GLN A 108 -31.86 -8.28 -29.15
CA GLN A 108 -32.85 -8.45 -28.08
C GLN A 108 -33.23 -7.16 -27.33
N LEU A 109 -33.23 -6.00 -28.02
CA LEU A 109 -33.50 -4.69 -27.43
C LEU A 109 -34.80 -4.64 -26.62
N LYS A 110 -35.88 -5.22 -27.15
CA LYS A 110 -37.18 -5.29 -26.45
C LYS A 110 -37.07 -6.08 -25.14
N SER A 111 -36.46 -7.27 -25.18
CA SER A 111 -36.25 -8.10 -24.00
C SER A 111 -35.32 -7.43 -22.97
N LYS A 112 -34.27 -6.73 -23.44
CA LYS A 112 -33.40 -5.93 -22.56
C LYS A 112 -34.17 -4.82 -21.84
N GLU A 113 -35.06 -4.11 -22.53
CA GLU A 113 -35.88 -3.06 -21.94
C GLU A 113 -36.92 -3.62 -20.95
N ILE A 114 -37.54 -4.76 -21.26
CA ILE A 114 -38.47 -5.44 -20.34
C ILE A 114 -37.78 -5.79 -19.03
N LYS A 115 -36.55 -6.34 -19.08
CA LYS A 115 -35.77 -6.63 -17.87
C LYS A 115 -35.41 -5.35 -17.11
N ARG A 116 -35.01 -4.28 -17.82
CA ARG A 116 -34.69 -2.99 -17.21
C ARG A 116 -35.89 -2.41 -16.45
N ALA A 117 -37.07 -2.42 -17.06
CA ALA A 117 -38.31 -1.95 -16.44
C ALA A 117 -38.68 -2.81 -15.23
N ALA A 118 -38.61 -4.15 -15.35
CA ALA A 118 -38.91 -5.07 -14.26
C ALA A 118 -37.98 -4.90 -13.05
N LEU A 119 -36.67 -4.66 -13.27
CA LEU A 119 -35.73 -4.40 -12.18
C LEU A 119 -36.03 -3.08 -11.46
N ASN A 120 -36.31 -2.00 -12.19
CA ASN A 120 -36.72 -0.72 -11.58
C ASN A 120 -38.00 -0.87 -10.74
N GLU A 121 -38.97 -1.60 -11.27
CA GLU A 121 -40.22 -1.87 -10.57
C GLU A 121 -40.03 -2.70 -9.29
N LEU A 122 -39.11 -3.67 -9.32
CA LEU A 122 -38.74 -4.45 -8.13
C LEU A 122 -38.01 -3.60 -7.07
N ILE A 123 -37.18 -2.64 -7.49
CA ILE A 123 -36.54 -1.67 -6.60
C ILE A 123 -37.62 -0.81 -5.92
N ASP A 124 -38.54 -0.23 -6.70
CA ASP A 124 -39.68 0.53 -6.21
C ASP A 124 -40.51 -0.28 -5.22
N TYR A 125 -40.81 -1.54 -5.55
CA TYR A 125 -41.63 -2.42 -4.73
C TYR A 125 -40.99 -2.69 -3.36
N VAL A 126 -39.70 -3.07 -3.32
CA VAL A 126 -38.97 -3.34 -2.07
C VAL A 126 -38.76 -2.08 -1.24
N THR A 127 -38.66 -0.92 -1.88
CA THR A 127 -38.42 0.36 -1.19
C THR A 127 -39.71 0.99 -0.65
N ALA A 128 -40.80 0.97 -1.42
CA ALA A 128 -42.04 1.66 -1.08
C ALA A 128 -43.05 0.79 -0.31
N THR A 129 -43.02 -0.53 -0.49
CA THR A 129 -44.05 -1.42 0.07
C THR A 129 -43.58 -2.05 1.37
N LYS A 130 -44.24 -1.68 2.47
CA LYS A 130 -43.97 -2.28 3.80
C LYS A 130 -44.38 -3.75 3.82
N GLY A 131 -43.51 -4.62 4.32
CA GLY A 131 -43.74 -6.07 4.35
C GLY A 131 -43.55 -6.77 3.00
N ALA A 132 -42.94 -6.12 2.01
CA ALA A 132 -42.64 -6.74 0.71
C ALA A 132 -41.68 -7.93 0.80
N ILE A 133 -40.79 -7.94 1.82
CA ILE A 133 -39.77 -8.97 1.98
C ILE A 133 -40.33 -10.12 2.84
N VAL A 134 -40.85 -11.15 2.17
CA VAL A 134 -41.35 -12.39 2.80
C VAL A 134 -40.42 -13.58 2.53
N GLU A 135 -40.53 -14.66 3.30
CA GLU A 135 -39.62 -15.82 3.22
C GLU A 135 -39.43 -16.40 1.80
N PRO A 136 -40.47 -16.54 0.95
CA PRO A 136 -40.32 -17.02 -0.44
C PRO A 136 -39.49 -16.10 -1.36
N ILE A 137 -39.35 -14.82 -1.03
CA ILE A 137 -38.62 -13.84 -1.85
C ILE A 137 -37.10 -14.02 -1.70
N TYR A 138 -36.61 -14.39 -0.51
CA TYR A 138 -35.18 -14.56 -0.23
C TYR A 138 -34.44 -15.46 -1.24
N PRO A 139 -34.85 -16.73 -1.47
CA PRO A 139 -34.14 -17.60 -2.39
C PRO A 139 -34.13 -17.07 -3.83
N GLU A 140 -35.22 -16.44 -4.28
CA GLU A 140 -35.33 -15.90 -5.63
C GLU A 140 -34.46 -14.66 -5.83
N VAL A 141 -34.40 -13.76 -4.84
CA VAL A 141 -33.50 -12.60 -4.86
C VAL A 141 -32.05 -13.05 -4.91
N ILE A 142 -31.62 -13.94 -4.01
CA ILE A 142 -30.22 -14.39 -3.96
C ILE A 142 -29.85 -15.13 -5.25
N ARG A 143 -30.75 -15.94 -5.82
CA ARG A 143 -30.51 -16.62 -7.09
C ARG A 143 -30.42 -15.64 -8.27
N MET A 144 -31.30 -14.64 -8.32
CA MET A 144 -31.29 -13.59 -9.34
C MET A 144 -30.00 -12.79 -9.29
N VAL A 145 -29.59 -12.33 -8.11
CA VAL A 145 -28.33 -11.61 -7.90
C VAL A 145 -27.15 -12.48 -8.32
N SER A 146 -27.07 -13.72 -7.80
CA SER A 146 -25.95 -14.64 -8.09
C SER A 146 -25.77 -14.92 -9.58
N LYS A 147 -26.87 -15.16 -10.31
CA LYS A 147 -26.81 -15.39 -11.77
C LYS A 147 -26.37 -14.17 -12.56
N ASN A 148 -26.71 -12.96 -12.12
CA ASN A 148 -26.33 -11.74 -12.82
C ASN A 148 -24.88 -11.35 -12.51
N ILE A 149 -24.50 -11.24 -11.23
CA ILE A 149 -23.22 -10.64 -10.82
C ILE A 149 -22.03 -11.61 -10.87
N PHE A 150 -22.18 -12.88 -10.44
CA PHE A 150 -21.03 -13.78 -10.24
C PHE A 150 -20.48 -14.34 -11.55
N ARG A 151 -19.47 -13.68 -12.09
CA ARG A 151 -18.80 -14.03 -13.34
C ARG A 151 -17.29 -14.09 -13.15
N VAL A 152 -16.64 -14.80 -14.05
CA VAL A 152 -15.19 -14.67 -14.22
C VAL A 152 -14.96 -13.32 -14.89
N LEU A 153 -14.09 -12.49 -14.30
CA LEU A 153 -13.72 -11.20 -14.85
C LEU A 153 -12.89 -11.42 -16.13
N PRO A 154 -13.04 -10.55 -17.15
CA PRO A 154 -12.22 -10.63 -18.35
C PRO A 154 -10.73 -10.51 -17.99
N PRO A 155 -9.82 -11.18 -18.72
CA PRO A 155 -8.39 -11.01 -18.48
C PRO A 155 -7.98 -9.56 -18.74
N SER A 156 -7.16 -8.99 -17.86
CA SER A 156 -6.59 -7.66 -18.07
C SER A 156 -5.63 -7.69 -19.26
N ASP A 157 -5.85 -6.80 -20.23
CA ASP A 157 -5.08 -6.73 -21.48
C ASP A 157 -3.68 -6.06 -21.30
N ASN A 158 -3.38 -5.53 -20.11
CA ASN A 158 -2.25 -4.61 -19.89
C ASN A 158 -1.06 -5.29 -19.20
N SER A 159 -0.07 -5.72 -20.00
CA SER A 159 1.21 -6.26 -19.51
C SER A 159 2.18 -5.19 -18.95
N GLU A 160 1.91 -3.91 -19.24
CA GLU A 160 2.65 -2.74 -18.74
C GLU A 160 1.65 -1.74 -18.13
N PHE A 161 0.68 -2.23 -17.37
CA PHE A 161 -0.35 -1.40 -16.75
C PHE A 161 0.28 -0.36 -15.83
N ASP A 162 0.04 0.92 -16.10
CA ASP A 162 0.23 1.98 -15.12
C ASP A 162 -1.13 2.31 -14.50
N PRO A 163 -1.38 1.88 -13.25
CA PRO A 163 -2.65 2.12 -12.59
C PRO A 163 -3.02 3.60 -12.43
N GLU A 164 -2.06 4.52 -12.58
CA GLU A 164 -2.33 5.97 -12.54
C GLU A 164 -2.70 6.57 -13.91
N GLU A 165 -2.25 5.97 -15.03
CA GLU A 165 -2.44 6.55 -16.37
C GLU A 165 -3.49 5.81 -17.22
N ASP A 166 -3.74 4.53 -16.95
CA ASP A 166 -4.61 3.71 -17.80
C ASP A 166 -6.10 3.94 -17.51
N GLU A 167 -6.88 4.17 -18.57
CA GLU A 167 -8.34 4.33 -18.47
C GLU A 167 -9.01 3.00 -18.07
N PRO A 168 -9.90 3.00 -17.06
CA PRO A 168 -10.55 1.77 -16.61
C PRO A 168 -11.51 1.22 -17.67
N THR A 169 -11.45 -0.09 -17.91
CA THR A 169 -12.42 -0.76 -18.79
C THR A 169 -13.79 -0.77 -18.14
N LEU A 170 -14.74 -0.06 -18.74
CA LEU A 170 -16.12 -0.02 -18.27
C LEU A 170 -16.90 -1.28 -18.68
N GLU A 171 -17.71 -1.80 -17.77
CA GLU A 171 -18.55 -2.98 -18.04
C GLU A 171 -19.71 -2.62 -18.99
N VAL A 172 -19.82 -3.34 -20.10
CA VAL A 172 -20.85 -3.08 -21.14
C VAL A 172 -22.26 -3.42 -20.67
N SER A 173 -22.38 -4.38 -19.76
CA SER A 173 -23.67 -4.83 -19.20
C SER A 173 -24.17 -3.94 -18.05
N TRP A 174 -23.50 -2.81 -17.80
CA TRP A 174 -23.78 -1.90 -16.69
C TRP A 174 -25.25 -1.45 -16.55
N PRO A 175 -26.00 -1.15 -17.62
CA PRO A 175 -27.42 -0.74 -17.49
C PRO A 175 -28.32 -1.75 -16.77
N HIS A 176 -27.98 -3.05 -16.83
CA HIS A 176 -28.66 -4.08 -16.04
C HIS A 176 -27.97 -4.33 -14.71
N LEU A 177 -26.64 -4.40 -14.68
CA LEU A 177 -25.88 -4.70 -13.47
C LEU A 177 -26.08 -3.64 -12.38
N GLN A 178 -26.09 -2.36 -12.75
CA GLN A 178 -26.37 -1.26 -11.83
C GLN A 178 -27.69 -1.51 -11.07
N LEU A 179 -28.76 -1.86 -11.78
CA LEU A 179 -30.07 -2.11 -11.19
C LEU A 179 -30.09 -3.37 -10.32
N VAL A 180 -29.32 -4.40 -10.69
CA VAL A 180 -29.20 -5.62 -9.86
C VAL A 180 -28.46 -5.30 -8.56
N TYR A 181 -27.38 -4.53 -8.61
CA TYR A 181 -26.64 -4.10 -7.43
C TYR A 181 -27.48 -3.18 -6.54
N GLU A 182 -28.15 -2.20 -7.13
CA GLU A 182 -29.03 -1.28 -6.42
C GLU A 182 -30.19 -2.03 -5.74
N PHE A 183 -30.85 -2.93 -6.48
CA PHE A 183 -31.90 -3.79 -5.92
C PHE A 183 -31.40 -4.61 -4.74
N PHE A 184 -30.24 -5.25 -4.87
CA PHE A 184 -29.69 -6.06 -3.78
C PHE A 184 -29.31 -5.22 -2.56
N LEU A 185 -28.76 -4.02 -2.79
CA LEU A 185 -28.44 -3.08 -1.73
C LEU A 185 -29.72 -2.63 -0.99
N ARG A 186 -30.76 -2.20 -1.70
CA ARG A 186 -32.06 -1.84 -1.10
C ARG A 186 -32.69 -3.00 -0.33
N PHE A 187 -32.61 -4.22 -0.88
CA PHE A 187 -33.06 -5.43 -0.20
C PHE A 187 -32.33 -5.68 1.12
N LEU A 188 -31.00 -5.52 1.14
CA LEU A 188 -30.20 -5.67 2.36
C LEU A 188 -30.42 -4.52 3.37
N GLU A 189 -30.65 -3.30 2.90
CA GLU A 189 -30.86 -2.10 3.74
C GLU A 189 -32.27 -2.01 4.31
N SER A 190 -33.25 -2.67 3.69
CA SER A 190 -34.64 -2.65 4.13
C SER A 190 -34.79 -3.04 5.61
N PRO A 191 -35.64 -2.32 6.38
CA PRO A 191 -35.94 -2.65 7.76
C PRO A 191 -36.66 -3.99 7.91
N ASP A 192 -37.36 -4.44 6.86
CA ASP A 192 -38.07 -5.73 6.84
C ASP A 192 -37.13 -6.92 6.60
N PHE A 193 -35.85 -6.68 6.32
CA PHE A 193 -34.87 -7.72 6.10
C PHE A 193 -34.49 -8.45 7.40
N GLN A 194 -34.67 -9.77 7.41
CA GLN A 194 -34.38 -10.66 8.52
C GLN A 194 -33.12 -11.49 8.24
N ALA A 195 -32.03 -11.18 8.94
CA ALA A 195 -30.76 -11.89 8.81
C ALA A 195 -30.85 -13.39 9.17
N THR A 196 -31.80 -13.77 10.04
CA THR A 196 -32.04 -15.17 10.44
C THR A 196 -32.52 -16.05 9.29
N ILE A 197 -33.28 -15.49 8.34
CA ILE A 197 -33.72 -16.17 7.13
C ILE A 197 -32.62 -16.06 6.06
N GLY A 198 -32.07 -14.85 5.87
CA GLY A 198 -31.03 -14.59 4.87
C GLY A 198 -29.78 -15.46 5.02
N LYS A 199 -29.39 -15.83 6.24
CA LYS A 199 -28.19 -16.65 6.50
C LYS A 199 -28.27 -18.06 5.89
N LYS A 200 -29.47 -18.54 5.53
CA LYS A 200 -29.65 -19.84 4.84
C LYS A 200 -29.15 -19.79 3.39
N TYR A 201 -29.09 -18.59 2.80
CA TYR A 201 -28.80 -18.36 1.38
C TYR A 201 -27.53 -17.56 1.15
N ILE A 202 -27.18 -16.65 2.07
CA ILE A 202 -25.91 -15.92 2.07
C ILE A 202 -24.92 -16.71 2.94
N ASP A 203 -24.20 -17.62 2.30
CA ASP A 203 -23.20 -18.48 2.94
C ASP A 203 -21.76 -18.03 2.61
N GLN A 204 -20.78 -18.81 3.05
CA GLN A 204 -19.36 -18.53 2.79
C GLN A 204 -19.03 -18.53 1.28
N ARG A 205 -19.71 -19.37 0.49
CA ARG A 205 -19.50 -19.46 -0.96
C ARG A 205 -20.03 -18.22 -1.67
N PHE A 206 -21.18 -17.72 -1.27
CA PHE A 206 -21.73 -16.46 -1.77
C PHE A 206 -20.75 -15.30 -1.50
N VAL A 207 -20.20 -15.23 -0.28
CA VAL A 207 -19.23 -14.20 0.09
C VAL A 207 -17.93 -14.32 -0.71
N LEU A 208 -17.43 -15.53 -0.93
CA LEU A 208 -16.22 -15.76 -1.72
C LEU A 208 -16.40 -15.24 -3.15
N ASN A 209 -17.48 -15.66 -3.83
CA ASN A 209 -17.77 -15.19 -5.18
C ASN A 209 -17.99 -13.67 -5.25
N LEU A 210 -18.51 -13.06 -4.18
CA LEU A 210 -18.67 -11.61 -4.10
C LEU A 210 -17.32 -10.89 -3.96
N LEU A 211 -16.41 -11.47 -3.16
CA LEU A 211 -15.06 -10.94 -2.98
C LEU A 211 -14.23 -11.02 -4.26
N ASP A 212 -14.38 -12.09 -5.05
CA ASP A 212 -13.68 -12.23 -6.33
C ASP A 212 -14.01 -11.10 -7.33
N LEU A 213 -15.20 -10.50 -7.22
CA LEU A 213 -15.61 -9.37 -8.08
C LEU A 213 -14.93 -8.05 -7.72
N PHE A 214 -14.26 -7.92 -6.57
CA PHE A 214 -13.54 -6.69 -6.21
C PHE A 214 -12.35 -6.42 -7.14
N ASP A 215 -11.91 -7.41 -7.92
CA ASP A 215 -10.89 -7.22 -8.94
C ASP A 215 -11.43 -6.61 -10.24
N SER A 216 -12.72 -6.26 -10.31
CA SER A 216 -13.32 -5.59 -11.47
C SER A 216 -12.59 -4.28 -11.78
N GLU A 217 -12.27 -4.04 -13.05
CA GLU A 217 -11.66 -2.78 -13.51
C GLU A 217 -12.63 -1.58 -13.40
N ASP A 218 -13.95 -1.83 -13.39
CA ASP A 218 -14.97 -0.80 -13.31
C ASP A 218 -15.15 -0.27 -11.87
N PRO A 219 -14.74 0.98 -11.57
CA PRO A 219 -14.85 1.54 -10.21
C PRO A 219 -16.29 1.62 -9.71
N ARG A 220 -17.28 1.72 -10.61
CA ARG A 220 -18.69 1.78 -10.24
C ARG A 220 -19.15 0.46 -9.65
N GLU A 221 -18.69 -0.66 -10.21
CA GLU A 221 -18.98 -2.00 -9.69
C GLU A 221 -18.33 -2.19 -8.31
N ARG A 222 -17.07 -1.78 -8.14
CA ARG A 222 -16.35 -1.87 -6.86
C ARG A 222 -17.02 -1.06 -5.75
N ASP A 223 -17.56 0.13 -6.04
CA ASP A 223 -18.26 0.95 -5.04
C ASP A 223 -19.57 0.30 -4.52
N PHE A 224 -20.33 -0.35 -5.41
CA PHE A 224 -21.49 -1.16 -4.98
C PHE A 224 -21.06 -2.37 -4.16
N LEU A 225 -20.05 -3.11 -4.62
CA LEU A 225 -19.50 -4.26 -3.91
C LEU A 225 -19.03 -3.88 -2.51
N LYS A 226 -18.34 -2.75 -2.38
CA LYS A 226 -17.91 -2.17 -1.10
C LYS A 226 -19.07 -2.03 -0.13
N THR A 227 -20.11 -1.34 -0.58
CA THR A 227 -21.28 -1.05 0.25
C THR A 227 -22.03 -2.33 0.62
N ILE A 228 -22.23 -3.23 -0.34
CA ILE A 228 -22.93 -4.51 -0.13
C ILE A 228 -22.15 -5.39 0.86
N LEU A 229 -20.84 -5.55 0.68
CA LEU A 229 -20.00 -6.35 1.57
C LEU A 229 -20.00 -5.77 2.99
N HIS A 230 -19.95 -4.44 3.13
CA HIS A 230 -20.06 -3.78 4.43
C HIS A 230 -21.41 -4.07 5.11
N ARG A 231 -22.53 -3.99 4.38
CA ARG A 231 -23.87 -4.37 4.91
C ARG A 231 -23.93 -5.84 5.33
N ILE A 232 -23.38 -6.74 4.54
CA ILE A 232 -23.30 -8.17 4.86
C ILE A 232 -22.48 -8.38 6.15
N TYR A 233 -21.30 -7.76 6.25
CA TYR A 233 -20.45 -7.83 7.45
C TYR A 233 -21.18 -7.33 8.71
N GLY A 234 -21.92 -6.24 8.59
CA GLY A 234 -22.72 -5.66 9.67
C GLY A 234 -23.83 -6.61 10.15
N LYS A 235 -24.64 -7.13 9.23
CA LYS A 235 -25.84 -7.92 9.53
C LYS A 235 -25.55 -9.39 9.88
N PHE A 236 -24.49 -9.98 9.35
CA PHE A 236 -24.17 -11.40 9.52
C PHE A 236 -22.95 -11.63 10.41
N LEU A 237 -23.16 -11.65 11.73
CA LEU A 237 -22.08 -11.85 12.71
C LEU A 237 -21.28 -13.16 12.47
N GLY A 238 -21.95 -14.24 12.03
CA GLY A 238 -21.32 -15.53 11.76
C GLY A 238 -20.36 -15.53 10.56
N LEU A 239 -20.47 -14.55 9.66
CA LEU A 239 -19.60 -14.44 8.47
C LEU A 239 -18.38 -13.53 8.70
N ARG A 240 -18.35 -12.75 9.80
CA ARG A 240 -17.30 -11.75 10.04
C ARG A 240 -15.89 -12.34 10.06
N ALA A 241 -15.70 -13.45 10.77
CA ALA A 241 -14.40 -14.12 10.84
C ALA A 241 -13.95 -14.63 9.46
N PHE A 242 -14.88 -15.17 8.68
CA PHE A 242 -14.61 -15.65 7.32
C PHE A 242 -14.26 -14.50 6.37
N ILE A 243 -15.03 -13.41 6.37
CA ILE A 243 -14.78 -12.22 5.55
C ILE A 243 -13.38 -11.66 5.84
N ARG A 244 -13.03 -11.43 7.12
CA ARG A 244 -11.69 -10.93 7.50
C ARG A 244 -10.59 -11.87 7.03
N LYS A 245 -10.78 -13.19 7.18
CA LYS A 245 -9.80 -14.18 6.72
C LYS A 245 -9.60 -14.13 5.21
N GLN A 246 -10.67 -14.00 4.42
CA GLN A 246 -10.55 -13.95 2.97
C GLN A 246 -9.92 -12.64 2.48
N ILE A 247 -10.31 -11.49 3.04
CA ILE A 247 -9.65 -10.22 2.74
C ILE A 247 -8.14 -10.29 3.06
N ASN A 248 -7.77 -10.90 4.18
CA ASN A 248 -6.36 -11.11 4.52
C ASN A 248 -5.63 -11.95 3.47
N ASN A 249 -6.24 -13.04 3.00
CA ASN A 249 -5.63 -13.88 1.96
C ASN A 249 -5.43 -13.07 0.66
N MET A 250 -6.43 -12.29 0.25
CA MET A 250 -6.34 -11.44 -0.94
C MET A 250 -5.21 -10.41 -0.82
N PHE A 251 -5.07 -9.75 0.32
CA PHE A 251 -3.97 -8.82 0.57
C PHE A 251 -2.60 -9.51 0.59
N LEU A 252 -2.50 -10.72 1.14
CA LEU A 252 -1.25 -11.47 1.14
C LEU A 252 -0.85 -11.90 -0.27
N SER A 253 -1.78 -12.42 -1.08
CA SER A 253 -1.52 -12.74 -2.49
C SER A 253 -1.18 -11.48 -3.30
N PHE A 254 -1.87 -10.37 -3.07
CA PHE A 254 -1.55 -9.09 -3.70
C PHE A 254 -0.11 -8.64 -3.39
N VAL A 255 0.29 -8.62 -2.11
CA VAL A 255 1.61 -8.11 -1.69
C VAL A 255 2.77 -9.03 -2.09
N PHE A 256 2.56 -10.35 -2.10
CA PHE A 256 3.66 -11.32 -2.22
C PHE A 256 3.65 -12.16 -3.49
N GLU A 257 2.54 -12.22 -4.24
CA GLU A 257 2.38 -13.11 -5.40
C GLU A 257 2.11 -12.35 -6.70
N THR A 258 1.06 -11.52 -6.74
CA THR A 258 0.57 -10.94 -8.02
C THR A 258 1.03 -9.49 -8.27
N ASP A 259 1.25 -8.69 -7.22
CA ASP A 259 1.50 -7.23 -7.30
C ASP A 259 0.40 -6.47 -8.08
N SER A 260 -0.77 -7.08 -8.24
CA SER A 260 -1.92 -6.54 -8.97
C SER A 260 -3.23 -7.04 -8.34
N PHE A 261 -4.09 -6.08 -7.99
CA PHE A 261 -5.46 -6.28 -7.51
C PHE A 261 -6.16 -4.91 -7.50
N ASN A 262 -7.30 -4.77 -8.17
CA ASN A 262 -7.93 -3.45 -8.36
C ASN A 262 -8.68 -2.93 -7.12
N GLY A 263 -9.19 -3.83 -6.27
CA GLY A 263 -10.09 -3.49 -5.17
C GLY A 263 -9.44 -3.22 -3.81
N VAL A 264 -8.13 -2.95 -3.75
CA VAL A 264 -7.42 -2.76 -2.47
C VAL A 264 -8.02 -1.60 -1.67
N GLY A 265 -8.25 -0.46 -2.31
CA GLY A 265 -8.77 0.75 -1.67
C GLY A 265 -10.15 0.54 -1.06
N GLU A 266 -11.07 -0.05 -1.82
CA GLU A 266 -12.43 -0.31 -1.36
C GLU A 266 -12.47 -1.32 -0.22
N LEU A 267 -11.64 -2.37 -0.24
CA LEU A 267 -11.52 -3.30 0.88
C LEU A 267 -10.94 -2.63 2.13
N LEU A 268 -9.99 -1.71 1.98
CA LEU A 268 -9.44 -0.92 3.08
C LEU A 268 -10.48 0.03 3.68
N GLU A 269 -11.36 0.66 2.90
CA GLU A 269 -12.45 1.49 3.45
C GLU A 269 -13.38 0.68 4.37
N ILE A 270 -13.74 -0.54 3.95
CA ILE A 270 -14.54 -1.45 4.78
C ILE A 270 -13.77 -1.80 6.05
N LEU A 271 -12.50 -2.14 5.93
CA LEU A 271 -11.65 -2.48 7.07
C LEU A 271 -11.48 -1.31 8.03
N GLY A 272 -11.35 -0.07 7.55
CA GLY A 272 -11.29 1.12 8.38
C GLY A 272 -12.53 1.24 9.27
N SER A 273 -13.72 1.04 8.70
CA SER A 273 -14.97 1.00 9.48
C SER A 273 -15.01 -0.16 10.49
N ILE A 274 -14.51 -1.33 10.10
CA ILE A 274 -14.41 -2.51 10.97
C ILE A 274 -13.46 -2.27 12.16
N ILE A 275 -12.29 -1.68 11.91
CA ILE A 275 -11.25 -1.37 12.91
C ILE A 275 -11.80 -0.38 13.92
N ASN A 276 -12.51 0.65 13.47
CA ASN A 276 -13.15 1.60 14.37
C ASN A 276 -14.17 0.92 15.31
N GLY A 277 -14.83 -0.14 14.84
CA GLY A 277 -15.75 -0.97 15.64
C GLY A 277 -15.10 -2.02 16.56
N PHE A 278 -13.76 -2.10 16.65
CA PHE A 278 -13.11 -3.07 17.53
C PHE A 278 -13.35 -2.76 19.01
N ALA A 279 -13.63 -3.82 19.76
CA ALA A 279 -13.75 -3.75 21.22
C ALA A 279 -12.36 -3.62 21.86
N LEU A 280 -12.27 -2.85 22.94
CA LEU A 280 -11.09 -2.75 23.78
C LEU A 280 -11.20 -3.73 24.96
N PRO A 281 -10.10 -4.39 25.37
CA PRO A 281 -8.76 -4.34 24.78
C PRO A 281 -8.69 -5.04 23.40
N LEU A 282 -7.81 -4.56 22.52
CA LEU A 282 -7.61 -5.14 21.19
C LEU A 282 -7.19 -6.61 21.29
N LYS A 283 -7.86 -7.47 20.53
CA LYS A 283 -7.53 -8.89 20.43
C LYS A 283 -6.17 -9.09 19.74
N GLN A 284 -5.45 -10.14 20.16
CA GLN A 284 -4.15 -10.48 19.56
C GLN A 284 -4.23 -10.72 18.05
N GLU A 285 -5.33 -11.31 17.56
CA GLU A 285 -5.55 -11.50 16.12
C GLU A 285 -5.55 -10.17 15.34
N HIS A 286 -6.03 -9.07 15.94
CA HIS A 286 -6.07 -7.76 15.29
C HIS A 286 -4.69 -7.10 15.27
N LYS A 287 -3.91 -7.27 16.34
CA LYS A 287 -2.50 -6.83 16.38
C LYS A 287 -1.65 -7.56 15.34
N VAL A 288 -1.86 -8.87 15.20
CA VAL A 288 -1.20 -9.68 14.16
C VAL A 288 -1.61 -9.21 12.77
N PHE A 289 -2.90 -8.91 12.55
CA PHE A 289 -3.39 -8.39 11.27
C PHE A 289 -2.72 -7.06 10.88
N LEU A 290 -2.58 -6.10 11.81
CA LEU A 290 -1.85 -4.85 11.58
C LEU A 290 -0.42 -5.13 11.08
N VAL A 291 0.35 -5.90 11.85
CA VAL A 291 1.79 -6.10 11.58
C VAL A 291 2.06 -6.99 10.37
N ARG A 292 1.23 -8.02 10.15
CA ARG A 292 1.48 -9.05 9.13
C ARG A 292 0.77 -8.80 7.80
N VAL A 293 -0.27 -7.95 7.78
CA VAL A 293 -1.07 -7.71 6.57
C VAL A 293 -1.10 -6.22 6.22
N LEU A 294 -1.54 -5.33 7.13
CA LEU A 294 -1.67 -3.91 6.80
C LEU A 294 -0.33 -3.22 6.55
N LEU A 295 0.65 -3.34 7.46
CA LEU A 295 1.94 -2.66 7.28
C LEU A 295 2.68 -3.10 5.99
N PRO A 296 2.68 -4.40 5.61
CA PRO A 296 3.23 -4.82 4.32
C PRO A 296 2.55 -4.23 3.07
N LEU A 297 1.31 -3.73 3.14
CA LEU A 297 0.63 -3.07 2.01
C LEU A 297 1.29 -1.76 1.57
N HIS A 298 2.27 -1.24 2.33
CA HIS A 298 3.09 -0.10 1.89
C HIS A 298 4.16 -0.46 0.85
N LYS A 299 4.43 -1.76 0.66
CA LYS A 299 5.49 -2.24 -0.26
C LYS A 299 5.15 -2.12 -1.75
N PRO A 300 3.94 -2.53 -2.23
CA PRO A 300 3.58 -2.51 -3.64
C PRO A 300 3.79 -1.16 -4.31
N ARG A 301 4.03 -1.16 -5.62
CA ARG A 301 4.36 0.07 -6.37
C ARG A 301 3.16 1.02 -6.47
N CYS A 302 1.97 0.46 -6.66
CA CYS A 302 0.70 1.16 -6.82
C CYS A 302 0.09 1.68 -5.49
N LEU A 303 0.93 1.98 -4.48
CA LEU A 303 0.49 2.46 -3.18
C LEU A 303 -0.39 3.71 -3.28
N SER A 304 -0.12 4.58 -4.26
CA SER A 304 -0.85 5.82 -4.51
C SER A 304 -2.36 5.64 -4.65
N LEU A 305 -2.82 4.51 -5.19
CA LEU A 305 -4.23 4.22 -5.42
C LEU A 305 -5.03 4.00 -4.13
N TYR A 306 -4.38 3.57 -3.06
CA TYR A 306 -5.04 3.17 -1.81
C TYR A 306 -4.37 3.71 -0.54
N HIS A 307 -3.37 4.59 -0.69
CA HIS A 307 -2.57 5.12 0.43
C HIS A 307 -3.44 5.79 1.49
N ALA A 308 -4.36 6.66 1.09
CA ALA A 308 -5.21 7.39 2.03
C ALA A 308 -6.05 6.45 2.90
N GLN A 309 -6.61 5.41 2.29
CA GLN A 309 -7.41 4.39 2.97
C GLN A 309 -6.54 3.53 3.91
N LEU A 310 -5.30 3.24 3.51
CA LEU A 310 -4.35 2.49 4.32
C LEU A 310 -3.87 3.30 5.53
N ALA A 311 -3.47 4.55 5.32
CA ALA A 311 -3.07 5.49 6.37
C ALA A 311 -4.18 5.66 7.39
N TYR A 312 -5.43 5.86 6.94
CA TYR A 312 -6.61 5.88 7.80
C TYR A 312 -6.71 4.61 8.68
N CYS A 313 -6.55 3.42 8.10
CA CYS A 313 -6.58 2.17 8.87
C CYS A 313 -5.47 2.11 9.93
N VAL A 314 -4.26 2.56 9.61
CA VAL A 314 -3.11 2.57 10.53
C VAL A 314 -3.35 3.54 11.68
N VAL A 315 -3.80 4.77 11.39
CA VAL A 315 -4.15 5.80 12.37
C VAL A 315 -5.25 5.29 13.30
N GLN A 316 -6.33 4.70 12.77
CA GLN A 316 -7.39 4.11 13.60
C GLN A 316 -6.87 3.01 14.54
N PHE A 317 -5.86 2.23 14.13
CA PHE A 317 -5.26 1.23 15.01
C PHE A 317 -4.50 1.86 16.18
N ILE A 318 -3.79 2.95 15.92
CA ILE A 318 -3.04 3.70 16.94
C ILE A 318 -3.99 4.41 17.91
N GLU A 319 -5.08 5.01 17.43
CA GLU A 319 -6.11 5.60 18.29
C GLU A 319 -6.72 4.58 19.27
N LYS A 320 -6.86 3.32 18.85
CA LYS A 320 -7.40 2.25 19.71
C LYS A 320 -6.38 1.72 20.73
N ASP A 321 -5.10 1.73 20.40
CA ASP A 321 -4.02 1.23 21.26
C ASP A 321 -2.68 1.89 20.89
N SER A 322 -2.34 2.99 21.57
CA SER A 322 -1.12 3.78 21.36
C SER A 322 0.17 3.01 21.64
N SER A 323 0.12 1.87 22.33
CA SER A 323 1.29 1.01 22.55
C SER A 323 1.83 0.38 21.27
N LEU A 324 1.04 0.38 20.19
CA LEU A 324 1.42 -0.15 18.89
C LEU A 324 2.32 0.79 18.08
N THR A 325 2.38 2.09 18.43
CA THR A 325 3.10 3.11 17.66
C THR A 325 4.56 2.75 17.36
N PRO A 326 5.39 2.31 18.32
CA PRO A 326 6.78 1.96 18.01
C PRO A 326 6.90 0.84 16.95
N GLN A 327 6.02 -0.17 17.00
CA GLN A 327 6.01 -1.26 16.03
C GLN A 327 5.60 -0.80 14.63
N VAL A 328 4.67 0.17 14.55
CA VAL A 328 4.26 0.78 13.27
C VAL A 328 5.42 1.56 12.66
N PHE A 329 6.10 2.41 13.45
CA PHE A 329 7.25 3.18 12.98
C PHE A 329 8.41 2.29 12.53
N ASP A 330 8.73 1.23 13.28
CA ASP A 330 9.77 0.26 12.88
C ASP A 330 9.46 -0.36 11.51
N ALA A 331 8.18 -0.65 11.22
CA ALA A 331 7.77 -1.18 9.93
C ALA A 331 7.82 -0.13 8.80
N LEU A 332 7.29 1.06 9.03
CA LEU A 332 7.29 2.15 8.03
C LEU A 332 8.74 2.54 7.66
N LEU A 333 9.62 2.69 8.66
CA LEU A 333 11.04 2.99 8.43
C LEU A 333 11.77 1.83 7.74
N LYS A 334 11.38 0.59 8.01
CA LYS A 334 11.91 -0.58 7.29
C LYS A 334 11.48 -0.61 5.82
N PHE A 335 10.28 -0.16 5.52
CA PHE A 335 9.71 -0.13 4.16
C PHE A 335 9.93 1.21 3.44
N TRP A 336 10.73 2.11 4.04
CA TRP A 336 10.93 3.47 3.52
C TRP A 336 11.37 3.46 2.03
N PRO A 337 10.63 4.13 1.14
CA PRO A 337 10.95 4.17 -0.29
C PRO A 337 12.32 4.81 -0.54
N ARG A 338 13.14 4.20 -1.40
CA ARG A 338 14.47 4.73 -1.77
C ARG A 338 14.60 5.15 -3.23
N THR A 339 13.70 4.66 -4.09
CA THR A 339 13.76 4.83 -5.54
C THR A 339 12.54 5.54 -6.12
N CYS A 340 11.55 5.87 -5.29
CA CYS A 340 10.28 6.46 -5.71
C CYS A 340 9.95 7.65 -4.80
N SER A 341 10.18 8.87 -5.30
CA SER A 341 10.01 10.10 -4.51
C SER A 341 8.54 10.41 -4.21
N SER A 342 7.60 10.06 -5.09
CA SER A 342 6.16 10.22 -4.81
C SER A 342 5.73 9.36 -3.62
N LYS A 343 6.14 8.09 -3.57
CA LYS A 343 5.91 7.24 -2.39
C LYS A 343 6.60 7.78 -1.14
N GLU A 344 7.80 8.33 -1.25
CA GLU A 344 8.48 8.94 -0.09
C GLU A 344 7.70 10.14 0.48
N VAL A 345 7.09 10.97 -0.38
CA VAL A 345 6.18 12.05 0.03
C VAL A 345 4.93 11.51 0.70
N MET A 346 4.36 10.40 0.22
CA MET A 346 3.21 9.74 0.86
C MET A 346 3.55 9.23 2.27
N PHE A 347 4.69 8.55 2.44
CA PHE A 347 5.16 8.10 3.76
C PHE A 347 5.39 9.26 4.73
N LEU A 348 5.94 10.39 4.26
CA LEU A 348 6.06 11.60 5.07
C LEU A 348 4.68 12.13 5.50
N GLY A 349 3.68 12.05 4.61
CA GLY A 349 2.30 12.41 4.96
C GLY A 349 1.69 11.52 6.03
N GLU A 350 1.77 10.20 5.86
CA GLU A 350 1.27 9.25 6.84
C GLU A 350 1.98 9.40 8.20
N VAL A 351 3.30 9.60 8.20
CA VAL A 351 4.06 9.84 9.43
C VAL A 351 3.59 11.11 10.14
N GLU A 352 3.29 12.19 9.42
CA GLU A 352 2.73 13.40 10.03
C GLU A 352 1.35 13.12 10.67
N GLU A 353 0.45 12.43 9.97
CA GLU A 353 -0.87 12.06 10.51
C GLU A 353 -0.76 11.20 11.77
N ILE A 354 0.19 10.25 11.81
CA ILE A 354 0.45 9.44 13.00
C ILE A 354 1.01 10.28 14.15
N LEU A 355 1.90 11.24 13.86
CA LEU A 355 2.46 12.13 14.87
C LEU A 355 1.41 13.11 15.43
N ASP A 356 0.36 13.44 14.68
CA ASP A 356 -0.71 14.33 15.15
C ASP A 356 -1.52 13.73 16.32
N ILE A 357 -1.55 12.40 16.41
CA ILE A 357 -2.28 11.65 17.46
C ILE A 357 -1.36 10.93 18.46
N ILE A 358 -0.03 11.06 18.33
CA ILE A 358 0.92 10.30 19.17
C ILE A 358 0.94 10.82 20.61
N GLU A 359 0.99 9.91 21.59
CA GLU A 359 1.23 10.31 22.98
C GLU A 359 2.72 10.63 23.23
N PRO A 360 3.06 11.64 24.08
CA PRO A 360 4.46 12.01 24.36
C PRO A 360 5.33 10.85 24.87
N GLU A 361 4.76 9.90 25.62
CA GLU A 361 5.48 8.72 26.11
C GLU A 361 5.90 7.76 24.99
N GLN A 362 5.06 7.62 23.96
CA GLN A 362 5.37 6.80 22.79
C GLN A 362 6.33 7.54 21.86
N PHE A 363 6.16 8.86 21.72
CA PHE A 363 7.06 9.70 20.92
C PHE A 363 8.52 9.52 21.33
N LYS A 364 8.83 9.54 22.64
CA LYS A 364 10.18 9.32 23.19
C LYS A 364 10.86 8.04 22.69
N LYS A 365 10.09 6.99 22.37
CA LYS A 365 10.63 5.70 21.90
C LYS A 365 11.03 5.71 20.43
N ILE A 366 10.48 6.64 19.64
CA ILE A 366 10.68 6.70 18.19
C ILE A 366 11.55 7.87 17.73
N ILE A 367 11.94 8.79 18.63
CA ILE A 367 12.70 10.01 18.28
C ILE A 367 13.94 9.69 17.43
N ASP A 368 14.82 8.84 17.94
CA ASP A 368 16.07 8.50 17.25
C ASP A 368 15.86 7.98 15.83
N PRO A 369 15.10 6.89 15.61
CA PRO A 369 14.93 6.35 14.26
C PRO A 369 14.16 7.30 13.33
N LEU A 370 13.14 8.00 13.82
CA LEU A 370 12.35 8.95 13.05
C LEU A 370 13.18 10.15 12.58
N PHE A 371 13.82 10.88 13.50
CA PHE A 371 14.53 12.10 13.14
C PHE A 371 15.81 11.83 12.36
N ARG A 372 16.44 10.65 12.52
CA ARG A 372 17.52 10.22 11.60
C ARG A 372 17.02 10.02 10.18
N GLN A 373 15.78 9.58 10.00
CA GLN A 373 15.18 9.45 8.67
C GLN A 373 14.76 10.83 8.13
N LEU A 374 14.10 11.66 8.93
CA LEU A 374 13.75 13.04 8.53
C LEU A 374 14.99 13.86 8.14
N ALA A 375 16.12 13.72 8.84
CA ALA A 375 17.38 14.37 8.48
C ALA A 375 17.86 14.00 7.06
N LYS A 376 17.61 12.76 6.62
CA LYS A 376 17.90 12.33 5.23
C LYS A 376 16.89 12.92 4.25
N CYS A 377 15.61 12.94 4.58
CA CYS A 377 14.56 13.50 3.74
C CYS A 377 14.76 15.00 3.50
N VAL A 378 15.09 15.77 4.55
CA VAL A 378 15.47 17.19 4.46
C VAL A 378 16.74 17.39 3.64
N SER A 379 17.66 16.42 3.69
CA SER A 379 18.87 16.42 2.86
C SER A 379 18.66 15.93 1.42
N SER A 380 17.43 15.55 1.06
CA SER A 380 17.15 15.01 -0.26
C SER A 380 17.36 16.09 -1.34
N PRO A 381 18.00 15.77 -2.47
CA PRO A 381 18.08 16.69 -3.61
C PRO A 381 16.72 16.89 -4.30
N HIS A 382 15.74 16.01 -4.02
CA HIS A 382 14.40 16.08 -4.59
C HIS A 382 13.55 17.09 -3.80
N PHE A 383 13.23 18.22 -4.42
CA PHE A 383 12.64 19.35 -3.71
C PHE A 383 11.31 19.01 -3.01
N GLN A 384 10.42 18.21 -3.63
CA GLN A 384 9.14 17.85 -2.99
C GLN A 384 9.32 17.02 -1.71
N VAL A 385 10.37 16.19 -1.64
CA VAL A 385 10.66 15.37 -0.43
C VAL A 385 11.19 16.28 0.67
N ALA A 386 12.15 17.15 0.34
CA ALA A 386 12.73 18.08 1.30
C ALA A 386 11.69 19.08 1.83
N GLU A 387 10.86 19.64 0.94
CA GLU A 387 9.76 20.55 1.29
C GLU A 387 8.75 19.86 2.22
N ARG A 388 8.27 18.67 1.84
CA ARG A 388 7.30 17.92 2.64
C ARG A 388 7.83 17.58 4.03
N ALA A 389 9.11 17.24 4.15
CA ALA A 389 9.75 16.97 5.44
C ALA A 389 9.92 18.23 6.30
N LEU A 390 10.22 19.39 5.69
CA LEU A 390 10.35 20.66 6.40
C LEU A 390 9.01 21.20 6.91
N TYR A 391 7.89 20.84 6.28
CA TYR A 391 6.55 21.23 6.75
C TYR A 391 6.12 20.59 8.07
N PHE A 392 6.85 19.60 8.59
CA PHE A 392 6.63 19.09 9.94
C PHE A 392 6.77 20.19 11.01
N TRP A 393 7.59 21.22 10.75
CA TRP A 393 7.75 22.37 11.66
C TRP A 393 6.59 23.36 11.61
N ASN A 394 5.63 23.21 10.68
CA ASN A 394 4.43 24.04 10.63
C ASN A 394 3.28 23.44 11.47
N ASN A 395 3.36 22.17 11.83
CA ASN A 395 2.37 21.54 12.70
C ASN A 395 2.68 21.90 14.16
N GLU A 396 1.75 22.59 14.82
CA GLU A 396 1.93 23.09 16.20
C GLU A 396 2.14 21.95 17.21
N TYR A 397 1.43 20.84 17.05
CA TYR A 397 1.56 19.70 17.97
C TYR A 397 2.93 19.04 17.82
N ILE A 398 3.36 18.76 16.59
CA ILE A 398 4.71 18.21 16.33
C ILE A 398 5.78 19.16 16.85
N LEU A 399 5.62 20.46 16.64
CA LEU A 399 6.56 21.47 17.13
C LEU A 399 6.66 21.45 18.67
N SER A 400 5.53 21.31 19.37
CA SER A 400 5.52 21.19 20.84
C SER A 400 6.28 19.95 21.34
N LEU A 401 6.12 18.80 20.67
CA LEU A 401 6.85 17.56 20.98
C LEU A 401 8.36 17.73 20.74
N ILE A 402 8.73 18.46 19.69
CA ILE A 402 10.11 18.79 19.36
C ILE A 402 10.72 19.70 20.44
N GLU A 403 9.98 20.69 20.92
CA GLU A 403 10.43 21.62 21.97
C GLU A 403 10.77 20.88 23.27
N GLU A 404 9.86 20.02 23.73
CA GLU A 404 10.04 19.20 24.94
C GLU A 404 11.27 18.27 24.86
N SER A 405 11.60 17.79 23.66
CA SER A 405 12.72 16.86 23.41
C SER A 405 13.87 17.49 22.62
N SER A 406 13.97 18.82 22.66
CA SER A 406 14.90 19.60 21.83
C SER A 406 16.37 19.23 22.05
N ALA A 407 16.75 18.88 23.28
CA ALA A 407 18.10 18.45 23.63
C ALA A 407 18.55 17.18 22.89
N HIS A 408 17.61 16.31 22.50
CA HIS A 408 17.90 15.06 21.80
C HIS A 408 17.69 15.17 20.28
N ILE A 409 16.68 15.93 19.85
CA ILE A 409 16.32 16.09 18.43
C ILE A 409 17.30 17.01 17.69
N MET A 410 17.65 18.15 18.31
CA MET A 410 18.48 19.18 17.66
C MET A 410 19.84 18.63 17.21
N PRO A 411 20.60 17.85 18.02
CA PRO A 411 21.87 17.26 17.57
C PRO A 411 21.74 16.33 16.35
N ILE A 412 20.60 15.67 16.17
CA ILE A 412 20.35 14.75 15.04
C ILE A 412 20.06 15.53 13.76
N MET A 413 19.20 16.56 13.85
CA MET A 413 18.72 17.32 12.70
C MET A 413 19.69 18.42 12.27
N PHE A 414 20.44 19.02 13.20
CA PHE A 414 21.27 20.19 12.96
C PHE A 414 22.31 19.99 11.85
N PRO A 415 23.09 18.89 11.79
CA PRO A 415 24.07 18.70 10.72
C PRO A 415 23.46 18.70 9.32
N ALA A 416 22.28 18.10 9.16
CA ALA A 416 21.55 18.07 7.90
C ALA A 416 21.07 19.48 7.51
N LEU A 417 20.36 20.16 8.40
CA LEU A 417 19.84 21.50 8.16
C LEU A 417 20.96 22.51 7.85
N TYR A 418 22.04 22.50 8.63
CA TYR A 418 23.15 23.45 8.46
C TYR A 418 23.96 23.22 7.18
N ARG A 419 23.98 21.99 6.64
CA ARG A 419 24.57 21.70 5.34
C ARG A 419 23.67 22.21 4.21
N ILE A 420 22.38 21.88 4.25
CA ILE A 420 21.41 22.19 3.19
C ILE A 420 21.20 23.71 3.05
N SER A 421 21.28 24.48 4.13
CA SER A 421 21.20 25.95 4.07
C SER A 421 22.30 26.62 3.23
N LYS A 422 23.38 25.90 2.90
CA LYS A 422 24.51 26.41 2.12
C LYS A 422 24.67 25.76 0.75
N GLU A 423 24.22 24.51 0.60
CA GLU A 423 24.59 23.67 -0.54
C GLU A 423 23.37 23.29 -1.41
N HIS A 424 22.14 23.57 -0.99
CA HIS A 424 20.95 23.20 -1.76
C HIS A 424 20.71 24.11 -2.96
N TRP A 425 20.36 23.51 -4.11
CA TRP A 425 20.18 24.22 -5.38
C TRP A 425 18.89 25.06 -5.43
N ASN A 426 17.83 24.59 -4.76
CA ASN A 426 16.54 25.27 -4.70
C ASN A 426 16.48 26.27 -3.52
N GLN A 427 16.30 27.55 -3.83
CA GLN A 427 16.28 28.64 -2.85
C GLN A 427 15.07 28.60 -1.91
N THR A 428 13.93 28.05 -2.33
CA THR A 428 12.75 27.89 -1.46
C THR A 428 13.06 26.94 -0.30
N ILE A 429 13.72 25.82 -0.60
CA ILE A 429 14.17 24.86 0.43
C ILE A 429 15.17 25.52 1.38
N VAL A 430 16.12 26.29 0.84
CA VAL A 430 17.07 27.05 1.65
C VAL A 430 16.35 27.99 2.63
N ALA A 431 15.34 28.73 2.16
CA ALA A 431 14.54 29.61 3.01
C ALA A 431 13.76 28.85 4.11
N LEU A 432 13.13 27.72 3.76
CA LEU A 432 12.44 26.87 4.75
C LEU A 432 13.41 26.33 5.81
N VAL A 433 14.61 25.90 5.40
CA VAL A 433 15.66 25.45 6.33
C VAL A 433 16.12 26.58 7.25
N TYR A 434 16.26 27.82 6.74
CA TYR A 434 16.58 28.97 7.60
C TYR A 434 15.50 29.24 8.63
N ASN A 435 14.22 29.10 8.27
CA ASN A 435 13.12 29.23 9.22
C ASN A 435 13.23 28.16 10.33
N VAL A 436 13.46 26.90 9.96
CA VAL A 436 13.63 25.80 10.92
C VAL A 436 14.85 26.03 11.84
N LEU A 437 15.99 26.47 11.29
CA LEU A 437 17.18 26.79 12.07
C LEU A 437 16.92 27.95 13.05
N LYS A 438 16.15 28.96 12.63
CA LYS A 438 15.75 30.07 13.49
C LYS A 438 14.88 29.57 14.65
N THR A 439 13.90 28.70 14.37
CA THR A 439 13.07 28.08 15.40
C THR A 439 13.90 27.28 16.41
N PHE A 440 14.88 26.50 15.96
CA PHE A 440 15.80 25.79 16.86
C PHE A 440 16.64 26.73 17.74
N MET A 441 17.10 27.85 17.18
CA MET A 441 17.82 28.87 17.94
C MET A 441 16.92 29.54 19.01
N GLU A 442 15.65 29.79 18.68
CA GLU A 442 14.64 30.33 19.61
C GLU A 442 14.32 29.33 20.74
N MET A 443 14.26 28.02 20.44
CA MET A 443 14.04 26.95 21.43
C MET A 443 15.20 26.78 22.42
N ASN A 444 16.45 26.69 21.92
CA ASN A 444 17.62 26.51 22.77
C ASN A 444 18.90 27.09 22.12
N GLY A 445 19.09 28.40 22.25
CA GLY A 445 20.24 29.10 21.67
C GLY A 445 21.60 28.61 22.15
N LYS A 446 21.74 28.19 23.41
CA LYS A 446 23.01 27.68 23.94
C LYS A 446 23.42 26.37 23.24
N LEU A 447 22.51 25.41 23.15
CA LEU A 447 22.75 24.15 22.45
C LEU A 447 23.01 24.39 20.96
N PHE A 448 22.29 25.33 20.34
CA PHE A 448 22.49 25.71 18.95
C PHE A 448 23.91 26.22 18.68
N ASP A 449 24.45 27.09 19.55
CA ASP A 449 25.81 27.61 19.46
C ASP A 449 26.86 26.49 19.62
N GLU A 450 26.66 25.60 20.59
CA GLU A 450 27.52 24.43 20.82
C GLU A 450 27.54 23.49 19.60
N LEU A 451 26.37 23.17 19.03
CA LEU A 451 26.25 22.34 17.83
C LEU A 451 26.90 23.01 16.61
N THR A 452 26.79 24.34 16.49
CA THR A 452 27.46 25.11 15.43
C THR A 452 28.99 25.00 15.54
N ALA A 453 29.53 25.13 16.75
CA ALA A 453 30.96 24.99 17.00
C ALA A 453 31.45 23.56 16.72
N ASN A 454 30.74 22.56 17.23
CA ASN A 454 31.04 21.14 17.03
C ASN A 454 31.00 20.76 15.54
N TYR A 455 30.00 21.22 14.80
CA TYR A 455 29.89 20.95 13.36
C TYR A 455 31.07 21.53 12.57
N LYS A 456 31.50 22.76 12.89
CA LYS A 456 32.68 23.37 12.25
C LYS A 456 33.95 22.58 12.54
N LEU A 457 34.12 22.11 13.78
CA LEU A 457 35.28 21.32 14.20
C LEU A 457 35.31 19.93 13.53
N GLU A 458 34.19 19.21 13.50
CA GLU A 458 34.08 17.93 12.80
C GLU A 458 34.33 18.11 11.29
N ARG A 459 33.80 19.15 10.64
CA ARG A 459 34.07 19.43 9.22
C ARG A 459 35.56 19.72 8.94
N GLN A 460 36.27 20.40 9.84
CA GLN A 460 37.71 20.60 9.71
C GLN A 460 38.49 19.30 9.87
N LYS A 461 38.09 18.45 10.81
CA LYS A 461 38.68 17.13 11.06
C LYS A 461 38.44 16.18 9.88
N GLU A 462 37.25 16.19 9.27
CA GLU A 462 36.94 15.44 8.04
C GLU A 462 37.82 15.89 6.87
N LYS A 463 37.94 17.21 6.63
CA LYS A 463 38.85 17.75 5.61
C LYS A 463 40.31 17.36 5.85
N LYS A 464 40.75 17.32 7.10
CA LYS A 464 42.11 16.85 7.44
C LYS A 464 42.29 15.37 7.11
N LYS A 465 41.34 14.51 7.50
CA LYS A 465 41.35 13.08 7.16
C LYS A 465 41.31 12.81 5.66
N GLU A 466 40.57 13.63 4.90
CA GLU A 466 40.51 13.54 3.44
C GLU A 466 41.86 13.87 2.81
N LYS A 467 42.53 14.93 3.28
CA LYS A 467 43.91 15.26 2.86
C LYS A 467 44.90 14.16 3.21
N GLU A 468 44.85 13.64 4.43
CA GLU A 468 45.71 12.52 4.86
C GLU A 468 45.49 11.29 3.96
N ARG A 469 44.23 11.00 3.59
CA ARG A 469 43.91 9.91 2.64
C ARG A 469 44.45 10.19 1.25
N GLU A 470 44.32 11.42 0.74
CA GLU A 470 44.84 11.81 -0.57
C GLU A 470 46.38 11.71 -0.61
N GLU A 471 47.06 12.13 0.46
CA GLU A 471 48.51 12.00 0.62
C GLU A 471 48.95 10.53 0.64
N LEU A 472 48.21 9.66 1.34
CA LEU A 472 48.46 8.21 1.34
C LEU A 472 48.32 7.61 -0.06
N TRP A 473 47.27 7.97 -0.81
CA TRP A 473 47.08 7.51 -2.20
C TRP A 473 48.19 8.03 -3.12
N LYS A 474 48.60 9.30 -2.99
CA LYS A 474 49.73 9.86 -3.75
C LYS A 474 51.03 9.14 -3.43
N ARG A 475 51.28 8.82 -2.16
CA ARG A 475 52.44 8.05 -1.73
C ARG A 475 52.42 6.64 -2.34
N LEU A 476 51.28 5.98 -2.36
CA LEU A 476 51.12 4.67 -3.01
C LEU A 476 51.45 4.76 -4.51
N GLY A 477 50.88 5.72 -5.23
CA GLY A 477 51.18 5.92 -6.66
C GLY A 477 52.66 6.25 -6.93
N SER A 478 53.31 7.00 -6.03
CA SER A 478 54.75 7.28 -6.14
C SER A 478 55.64 6.04 -5.95
N LEU A 479 55.21 5.11 -5.10
CA LEU A 479 55.91 3.84 -4.87
C LEU A 479 55.71 2.85 -6.03
N GLU A 480 54.58 2.95 -6.74
CA GLU A 480 54.32 2.15 -7.95
C GLU A 480 55.16 2.64 -9.15
N LEU A 481 55.32 3.96 -9.30
CA LEU A 481 56.15 4.57 -10.36
C LEU A 481 57.65 4.45 -10.09
N ASN A 482 58.06 4.34 -8.82
CA ASN A 482 59.44 4.14 -8.39
C ASN A 482 59.51 2.96 -7.41
N PRO A 483 59.53 1.71 -7.92
CA PRO A 483 59.66 0.53 -7.08
C PRO A 483 60.93 0.64 -6.25
N GLN A 484 60.87 0.31 -4.96
CA GLN A 484 62.08 0.29 -4.13
C GLN A 484 63.09 -0.71 -4.71
N ASP A 485 64.36 -0.29 -4.71
CA ASP A 485 65.47 -1.08 -5.21
C ASP A 485 65.46 -2.49 -4.57
N THR A 486 65.47 -3.53 -5.41
CA THR A 486 65.32 -4.93 -5.00
C THR A 486 66.43 -5.44 -4.06
N SER A 487 67.43 -4.61 -3.75
CA SER A 487 68.54 -4.91 -2.84
C SER A 487 68.20 -4.76 -1.36
N ASN A 488 67.05 -4.16 -0.99
CA ASN A 488 66.62 -4.11 0.40
C ASN A 488 65.08 -4.07 0.50
N PRO A 489 64.41 -5.24 0.59
CA PRO A 489 62.95 -5.26 0.61
C PRO A 489 62.43 -4.57 1.88
N PRO A 490 61.40 -3.71 1.79
CA PRO A 490 60.75 -3.16 2.97
C PRO A 490 60.15 -4.32 3.78
N HIS A 491 60.46 -4.37 5.07
CA HIS A 491 59.92 -5.34 6.03
C HIS A 491 58.41 -5.08 6.22
N ILE A 492 57.57 -5.53 5.28
CA ILE A 492 56.13 -5.25 5.24
C ILE A 492 55.32 -6.28 6.05
N LEU A 493 55.92 -7.38 6.48
CA LEU A 493 55.25 -8.37 7.31
C LEU A 493 56.05 -8.56 8.59
N THR A 494 55.47 -8.18 9.72
CA THR A 494 55.80 -8.84 10.98
C THR A 494 55.47 -10.32 10.81
N ASP A 495 56.35 -11.23 11.22
CA ASP A 495 56.17 -12.70 11.15
C ASP A 495 54.98 -13.23 11.97
N THR A 496 54.18 -12.34 12.55
CA THR A 496 52.91 -12.67 13.18
C THR A 496 51.85 -12.93 12.10
N PRO A 497 51.33 -14.15 11.95
CA PRO A 497 50.25 -14.42 11.01
C PRO A 497 49.02 -13.58 11.39
N MET A 498 48.33 -12.98 10.41
CA MET A 498 47.08 -12.20 10.63
C MET A 498 45.92 -13.01 11.24
N THR A 499 46.13 -14.29 11.57
CA THR A 499 45.15 -15.21 12.16
C THR A 499 45.22 -15.29 13.69
N SER A 500 46.09 -14.52 14.37
CA SER A 500 46.24 -14.57 15.83
C SER A 500 45.07 -13.99 16.64
N PHE A 501 44.00 -13.51 16.00
CA PHE A 501 42.77 -13.06 16.66
C PHE A 501 41.72 -14.17 16.85
N ILE A 502 41.98 -15.40 16.37
CA ILE A 502 41.09 -16.54 16.56
C ILE A 502 41.68 -17.45 17.62
N SER A 503 41.26 -17.26 18.88
CA SER A 503 41.52 -18.23 19.95
C SER A 503 40.89 -19.59 19.58
N PRO A 504 41.66 -20.68 19.49
CA PRO A 504 41.08 -22.00 19.30
C PRO A 504 40.35 -22.43 20.58
N ARG A 505 39.07 -22.78 20.45
CA ARG A 505 38.31 -23.49 21.49
C ARG A 505 39.07 -24.75 21.88
N GLU A 506 39.44 -24.87 23.16
CA GLU A 506 40.04 -26.09 23.71
C GLU A 506 39.13 -27.31 23.48
N ARG A 507 39.64 -28.30 22.76
CA ARG A 507 39.27 -29.71 22.99
C ARG A 507 40.53 -30.56 23.00
N LYS A 508 40.89 -30.96 24.21
CA LYS A 508 41.75 -32.08 24.53
C LYS A 508 41.24 -33.35 23.84
N ASP A 509 42.09 -34.05 23.11
CA ASP A 509 42.71 -35.32 23.56
C ASP A 509 43.24 -36.16 22.37
N ILE A 510 44.22 -37.01 22.71
CA ILE A 510 44.63 -38.28 22.07
C ILE A 510 45.88 -38.26 21.13
N LEU A 511 47.02 -38.52 21.78
CA LEU A 511 48.09 -39.50 21.50
C LEU A 511 48.78 -39.59 20.11
N ALA A 512 50.05 -39.16 20.16
CA ALA A 512 51.28 -39.70 19.57
C ALA A 512 51.26 -40.91 18.59
N ALA A 513 51.71 -40.60 17.36
CA ALA A 513 52.89 -41.15 16.64
C ALA A 513 52.91 -42.62 16.15
N PRO A 514 53.86 -43.05 15.27
CA PRO A 514 54.82 -42.30 14.44
C PRO A 514 54.94 -42.78 12.97
N THR A 515 55.64 -41.95 12.16
CA THR A 515 56.61 -42.27 11.10
C THR A 515 56.29 -43.29 9.99
N ASN A 516 56.43 -42.83 8.73
CA ASN A 516 57.51 -43.34 7.87
C ASN A 516 57.78 -42.42 6.69
N ALA A 517 59.04 -41.99 6.55
CA ALA A 517 59.62 -41.49 5.32
C ALA A 517 60.63 -42.54 4.83
N GLY A 518 60.56 -42.85 3.55
CA GLY A 518 61.49 -43.73 2.88
C GLY A 518 61.26 -43.69 1.38
N THR A 519 61.95 -42.74 0.72
CA THR A 519 62.74 -42.91 -0.51
C THR A 519 62.07 -43.56 -1.73
N ASN A 520 62.26 -43.15 -2.98
CA ASN A 520 63.05 -42.13 -3.65
C ASN A 520 62.68 -42.22 -5.14
N ALA A 521 63.17 -41.26 -5.92
CA ALA A 521 63.54 -41.38 -7.34
C ALA A 521 62.38 -41.28 -8.36
N THR A 522 62.13 -40.10 -8.93
CA THR A 522 62.81 -39.44 -10.08
C THR A 522 62.42 -39.99 -11.45
N SER A 523 61.66 -39.19 -12.20
CA SER A 523 61.88 -38.84 -13.62
C SER A 523 60.68 -37.96 -14.06
N ALA A 524 60.86 -36.65 -14.22
CA ALA A 524 61.39 -36.01 -15.42
C ALA A 524 60.36 -35.94 -16.57
N THR A 525 59.94 -34.70 -16.83
CA THR A 525 59.71 -34.08 -18.14
C THR A 525 58.49 -34.53 -18.96
N ALA A 526 57.59 -33.56 -19.22
CA ALA A 526 57.47 -32.90 -20.52
C ALA A 526 56.01 -32.60 -20.92
N THR A 527 55.76 -31.30 -21.07
CA THR A 527 55.07 -30.65 -22.21
C THR A 527 53.60 -30.97 -22.50
N ASN A 528 52.81 -29.89 -22.36
CA ASN A 528 51.93 -29.31 -23.40
C ASN A 528 51.22 -30.29 -24.35
N SER A 529 49.89 -30.29 -24.33
CA SER A 529 49.10 -29.32 -25.10
C SER A 529 47.61 -29.68 -25.09
N THR A 530 46.79 -28.65 -24.83
CA THR A 530 45.48 -28.38 -25.43
C THR A 530 44.95 -29.36 -26.47
N SER A 531 43.72 -29.88 -26.30
CA SER A 531 42.48 -29.28 -26.84
C SER A 531 41.35 -30.32 -26.91
N SER A 532 40.13 -29.91 -26.51
CA SER A 532 38.83 -30.20 -27.15
C SER A 532 38.41 -31.69 -27.31
N THR A 533 37.19 -32.16 -27.07
CA THR A 533 35.87 -31.54 -27.09
C THR A 533 34.88 -32.64 -26.67
N SER A 534 33.72 -32.20 -26.15
CA SER A 534 32.39 -32.81 -26.33
C SER A 534 32.12 -34.25 -25.88
N GLY A 535 31.01 -34.40 -25.16
CA GLY A 535 30.01 -35.38 -25.58
C GLY A 535 29.44 -36.27 -24.50
N GLU A 536 28.27 -35.85 -24.03
CA GLU A 536 27.08 -36.70 -23.85
C GLU A 536 26.98 -37.71 -22.69
N LYS A 537 25.72 -37.74 -22.21
CA LYS A 537 24.95 -38.88 -21.66
C LYS A 537 24.98 -39.14 -20.15
N SER A 538 23.95 -38.56 -19.50
CA SER A 538 23.01 -39.27 -18.61
C SER A 538 22.59 -40.65 -19.19
N PRO A 539 21.91 -41.57 -18.47
CA PRO A 539 21.19 -41.40 -17.20
C PRO A 539 21.23 -42.62 -16.24
N GLY A 540 20.58 -42.47 -15.09
CA GLY A 540 19.50 -43.41 -14.78
C GLY A 540 19.69 -44.40 -13.61
N SER A 541 18.69 -44.36 -12.74
CA SER A 541 18.19 -45.44 -11.87
C SER A 541 19.08 -45.82 -10.67
N GLY A 542 18.56 -46.16 -9.50
CA GLY A 542 17.20 -46.42 -9.05
C GLY A 542 17.29 -46.70 -7.54
N LYS A 543 16.32 -46.24 -6.75
CA LYS A 543 15.15 -47.02 -6.28
C LYS A 543 15.40 -47.62 -4.89
N LYS A 544 14.30 -47.62 -4.12
CA LYS A 544 13.94 -48.50 -2.99
C LYS A 544 14.29 -48.00 -1.57
N THR A 545 13.28 -47.53 -0.81
CA THR A 545 12.42 -48.26 0.18
C THR A 545 13.19 -48.54 1.48
N SER A 546 12.70 -48.43 2.71
CA SER A 546 11.37 -48.35 3.33
C SER A 546 11.57 -48.26 4.85
N SER A 547 10.52 -47.86 5.59
CA SER A 547 10.14 -48.35 6.96
C SER A 547 11.11 -48.04 8.12
N SER A 548 10.73 -47.79 9.38
CA SER A 548 9.47 -47.68 10.13
C SER A 548 9.88 -47.49 11.63
N SER A 549 8.90 -47.44 12.53
CA SER A 549 8.97 -47.52 14.01
C SER A 549 9.37 -46.23 14.74
N ALA A 550 8.50 -45.52 15.47
CA ALA A 550 7.51 -45.86 16.51
C ALA A 550 8.15 -46.17 17.89
N SER A 551 7.86 -45.29 18.86
CA SER A 551 7.84 -45.62 20.29
C SER A 551 6.93 -44.64 21.06
N ASN A 552 5.74 -45.15 21.40
CA ASN A 552 4.95 -44.90 22.64
C ASN A 552 5.87 -45.02 23.89
N GLN A 553 5.64 -44.52 25.11
CA GLN A 553 4.52 -44.07 25.97
C GLN A 553 5.20 -43.53 27.29
N PRO A 554 4.57 -43.33 28.48
CA PRO A 554 3.19 -43.06 28.93
C PRO A 554 3.07 -41.80 29.85
N VAL A 555 1.91 -41.14 29.97
CA VAL A 555 0.86 -41.20 31.02
C VAL A 555 1.33 -41.14 32.50
N ALA A 556 0.93 -40.07 33.20
CA ALA A 556 0.52 -40.10 34.60
C ALA A 556 -0.56 -39.01 34.85
N ALA A 557 -1.63 -39.43 35.51
CA ALA A 557 -2.85 -38.70 35.83
C ALA A 557 -3.00 -38.53 37.34
N ALA A 558 -3.70 -37.46 37.76
CA ALA A 558 -4.54 -37.29 38.96
C ALA A 558 -4.70 -35.77 39.15
N GLY A 559 -5.90 -35.17 39.06
CA GLY A 559 -6.98 -35.22 40.06
C GLY A 559 -6.78 -34.02 41.03
N GLU A 560 -7.74 -33.21 41.43
CA GLU A 560 -9.20 -33.25 41.39
C GLU A 560 -9.66 -31.90 42.02
N THR A 561 -10.83 -31.35 41.62
CA THR A 561 -11.84 -30.59 42.44
C THR A 561 -11.39 -29.42 43.38
N THR A 562 -12.08 -28.29 43.58
CA THR A 562 -13.52 -27.91 43.56
C THR A 562 -13.66 -26.41 43.89
N LYS A 563 -14.83 -25.81 43.55
CA LYS A 563 -15.48 -24.62 44.17
C LYS A 563 -14.73 -23.26 44.01
N LYS A 564 -15.34 -22.18 43.56
CA LYS A 564 -16.68 -21.62 43.79
C LYS A 564 -17.05 -20.66 42.67
#